data_AF-A0AAI8TYR7-F1
#
_entry.id   AF-A0AAI8TYR7-F1
#
_cell.length_a   1.000
_cell.length_b   1.000
_cell.length_c   1.000
_cell.angle_alpha   90.00
_cell.angle_beta   90.00
_cell.angle_gamma   90.00
#
_symmetry.space_group_name_H-M   'P 1'
#
loop_
_entity.id
_entity.type
_entity.pdbx_description
1 polymer ?
#
loop_
_entity_poly.entity_id
_entity_poly.type
_entity_poly.pdbx_seq_one_letter_code
_entity_poly.pdbx_strand_id
1 'polypeptide(L)'
;MNPRQLRRTIYWLALDWIHLRDNLPTPAHTGEKIRIASARQYGHPAEWASDTAAEIVDKLTGWHDYLAEHRNETPPPQGAERRRLVAAWKYLEPRCEQLVELVEAEALKELPDLHHKVRRILGANTPKYTLPIPCPNSECELRTLVRVQGIAQDFIACDSCGYTIKEAHYPLLIRMTLDSLISAA
;
A
#
# COMPACT_ATOMS: atom_id res chain seq x y z
N MET A 1 21.99 -8.76 1.32
CA MET A 1 20.73 -8.93 2.08
C MET A 1 20.74 -10.32 2.71
N ASN A 2 20.23 -10.51 3.93
CA ASN A 2 20.19 -11.85 4.54
C ASN A 2 18.96 -12.66 4.06
N PRO A 3 19.03 -13.99 3.90
CA PRO A 3 17.88 -14.83 3.50
C PRO A 3 16.61 -14.63 4.33
N ARG A 4 16.73 -14.39 5.65
CA ARG A 4 15.58 -14.10 6.52
C ARG A 4 14.90 -12.78 6.17
N GLN A 5 15.69 -11.76 5.80
CA GLN A 5 15.17 -10.47 5.36
C GLN A 5 14.46 -10.60 4.02
N LEU A 6 15.06 -11.34 3.07
CA LEU A 6 14.42 -11.62 1.78
C LEU A 6 13.07 -12.32 1.94
N ARG A 7 13.01 -13.38 2.76
CA ARG A 7 11.76 -14.10 3.03
C ARG A 7 10.67 -13.17 3.59
N ARG A 8 11.05 -12.31 4.54
CA ARG A 8 10.15 -11.29 5.10
C ARG A 8 9.66 -10.31 4.04
N THR A 9 10.55 -9.82 3.18
CA THR A 9 10.19 -8.93 2.07
C THR A 9 9.22 -9.58 1.10
N ILE A 10 9.43 -10.85 0.75
CA ILE A 10 8.52 -11.62 -0.11
C ILE A 10 7.12 -11.72 0.53
N TYR A 11 7.03 -11.97 1.84
CA TYR A 11 5.74 -11.95 2.55
C TYR A 11 5.08 -10.57 2.53
N TRP A 12 5.85 -9.51 2.74
CA TRP A 12 5.33 -8.16 2.69
C TRP A 12 4.78 -7.78 1.32
N LEU A 13 5.51 -8.09 0.25
CA LEU A 13 5.04 -7.84 -1.11
C LEU A 13 3.76 -8.62 -1.43
N ALA A 14 3.63 -9.86 -0.95
CA ALA A 14 2.38 -10.62 -1.10
C ALA A 14 1.21 -9.97 -0.35
N LEU A 15 1.44 -9.48 0.87
CA LEU A 15 0.42 -8.76 1.65
C LEU A 15 0.06 -7.42 1.01
N ASP A 16 1.05 -6.69 0.48
CA ASP A 16 0.82 -5.44 -0.23
C ASP A 16 -0.04 -5.69 -1.47
N TRP A 17 0.24 -6.73 -2.26
CA TRP A 17 -0.59 -7.09 -3.40
C TRP A 17 -2.04 -7.41 -3.00
N ILE A 18 -2.24 -8.19 -1.94
CA ILE A 18 -3.58 -8.49 -1.41
C ILE A 18 -4.28 -7.18 -1.02
N HIS A 19 -3.57 -6.30 -0.31
CA HIS A 19 -4.13 -5.04 0.13
C HIS A 19 -4.52 -4.13 -1.05
N LEU A 20 -3.65 -3.99 -2.05
CA LEU A 20 -3.90 -3.19 -3.25
C LEU A 20 -5.10 -3.73 -4.04
N ARG A 21 -5.25 -5.06 -4.12
CA ARG A 21 -6.34 -5.69 -4.88
C ARG A 21 -7.69 -5.68 -4.16
N ASP A 22 -7.69 -5.89 -2.85
CA ASP A 22 -8.92 -6.08 -2.07
C ASP A 22 -9.45 -4.76 -1.46
N ASN A 23 -8.56 -3.82 -1.10
CA ASN A 23 -8.95 -2.58 -0.39
C ASN A 23 -8.95 -1.32 -1.27
N LEU A 24 -8.36 -1.36 -2.47
CA LEU A 24 -8.43 -0.24 -3.42
C LEU A 24 -9.21 -0.70 -4.66
N PRO A 25 -10.54 -0.55 -4.67
CA PRO A 25 -11.35 -0.97 -5.80
C PRO A 25 -11.02 -0.15 -7.05
N THR A 26 -10.86 -0.85 -8.17
CA THR A 26 -10.84 -0.30 -9.53
C THR A 26 -12.15 0.47 -9.76
N PRO A 27 -12.15 1.71 -10.28
CA PRO A 27 -13.40 2.43 -10.52
C PRO A 27 -14.24 1.60 -11.49
N ALA A 28 -15.47 1.29 -11.09
CA ALA A 28 -16.49 0.85 -12.01
C ALA A 28 -16.65 1.97 -13.06
N HIS A 29 -16.40 1.67 -14.33
CA HIS A 29 -16.74 2.57 -15.42
C HIS A 29 -18.27 2.68 -15.51
N THR A 30 -18.86 3.54 -14.68
CA THR A 30 -20.22 4.06 -14.86
C THR A 30 -20.08 5.53 -15.23
N GLY A 31 -20.44 5.81 -16.48
CA GLY A 31 -20.15 7.07 -17.15
C GLY A 31 -20.80 8.28 -16.50
N GLU A 32 -20.00 9.32 -16.28
CA GLU A 32 -20.33 10.70 -16.66
C GLU A 32 -19.05 11.52 -16.70
N LYS A 33 -18.77 12.14 -17.85
CA LYS A 33 -17.57 12.97 -18.07
C LYS A 33 -17.77 14.32 -17.41
N ILE A 34 -17.40 14.46 -16.15
CA ILE A 34 -17.17 15.78 -15.55
C ILE A 34 -15.66 16.08 -15.66
N ARG A 35 -15.30 16.83 -16.71
CA ARG A 35 -13.95 17.40 -16.86
C ARG A 35 -13.84 18.61 -15.92
N ILE A 36 -13.16 18.44 -14.79
CA ILE A 36 -12.54 19.55 -14.08
C ILE A 36 -11.08 19.18 -13.87
N ALA A 37 -10.20 19.84 -14.62
CA ALA A 37 -8.76 19.67 -14.54
C ALA A 37 -8.13 20.91 -13.91
N SER A 38 -7.52 20.75 -12.74
CA SER A 38 -6.24 21.39 -12.38
C SER A 38 -5.74 20.90 -11.00
N ALA A 39 -5.29 19.65 -10.93
CA ALA A 39 -4.31 19.22 -9.95
C ALA A 39 -3.36 18.26 -10.67
N ARG A 40 -2.05 18.38 -10.41
CA ARG A 40 -0.97 17.55 -10.98
C ARG A 40 -1.47 16.15 -11.34
N GLN A 41 -1.32 15.74 -12.60
CA GLN A 41 -1.63 14.39 -13.08
C GLN A 41 -0.78 13.35 -12.32
N TYR A 42 -1.23 12.99 -11.13
CA TYR A 42 -1.02 11.68 -10.55
C TYR A 42 -2.16 10.82 -11.10
N GLY A 43 -1.84 9.66 -11.68
CA GLY A 43 -2.82 8.71 -12.20
C GLY A 43 -3.91 8.39 -11.16
N HIS A 44 -5.07 7.94 -11.63
CA HIS A 44 -6.19 7.62 -10.74
C HIS A 44 -5.71 6.65 -9.63
N PRO A 45 -6.10 6.80 -8.35
CA PRO A 45 -5.57 5.96 -7.26
C PRO A 45 -5.66 4.46 -7.52
N ALA A 46 -6.69 4.03 -8.25
CA ALA A 46 -6.85 2.64 -8.65
C ALA A 46 -5.98 2.21 -9.85
N GLU A 47 -5.65 3.12 -10.76
CA GLU A 47 -4.69 2.85 -11.84
C GLU A 47 -3.31 2.62 -11.23
N TRP A 48 -2.89 3.50 -10.31
CA TRP A 48 -1.67 3.28 -9.53
C TRP A 48 -1.70 1.95 -8.76
N ALA A 49 -2.81 1.60 -8.10
CA ALA A 49 -2.93 0.36 -7.35
C ALA A 49 -2.82 -0.87 -8.27
N SER A 50 -3.45 -0.82 -9.45
CA SER A 50 -3.37 -1.87 -10.47
C SER A 50 -1.96 -2.01 -11.02
N ASP A 51 -1.33 -0.91 -11.44
CA ASP A 51 0.03 -0.90 -11.98
C ASP A 51 1.04 -1.40 -10.95
N THR A 52 0.87 -0.99 -9.69
CA THR A 52 1.75 -1.41 -8.60
C THR A 52 1.54 -2.89 -8.26
N ALA A 53 0.29 -3.38 -8.28
CA ALA A 53 0.01 -4.80 -8.11
C ALA A 53 0.65 -5.63 -9.23
N ALA A 54 0.57 -5.17 -10.48
CA ALA A 54 1.26 -5.79 -11.61
C ALA A 54 2.79 -5.76 -11.44
N GLU A 55 3.37 -4.62 -11.03
CA GLU A 55 4.81 -4.46 -10.75
C GLU A 55 5.30 -5.48 -9.70
N ILE A 56 4.55 -5.69 -8.60
CA ILE A 56 4.87 -6.70 -7.59
C ILE A 56 4.92 -8.10 -8.20
N VAL A 57 3.89 -8.46 -8.98
CA VAL A 57 3.80 -9.79 -9.59
C VAL A 57 4.91 -10.00 -10.60
N ASP A 58 5.21 -9.01 -11.43
CA ASP A 58 6.23 -9.09 -12.47
C ASP A 58 7.61 -9.25 -11.86
N LYS A 59 7.93 -8.50 -10.79
CA LYS A 59 9.21 -8.64 -10.07
C LYS A 59 9.36 -10.02 -9.45
N LEU A 60 8.36 -10.51 -8.72
CA LEU A 60 8.42 -11.84 -8.11
C LEU A 60 8.48 -12.95 -9.16
N THR A 61 7.75 -12.79 -10.27
CA THR A 61 7.78 -13.74 -11.39
C THR A 61 9.14 -13.73 -12.08
N GLY A 62 9.75 -12.56 -12.29
CA GLY A 62 11.08 -12.45 -12.88
C GLY A 62 12.16 -13.12 -12.01
N TRP A 63 12.09 -12.95 -10.68
CA TRP A 63 13.01 -13.66 -9.77
C TRP A 63 12.79 -15.17 -9.75
N HIS A 64 11.53 -15.62 -9.88
CA HIS A 64 11.23 -17.04 -10.05
C HIS A 64 11.84 -17.57 -11.35
N ASP A 65 11.62 -16.88 -12.47
CA ASP A 65 12.16 -17.26 -13.78
C ASP A 65 13.69 -17.37 -13.76
N TYR A 66 14.35 -16.33 -13.25
CA TYR A 66 15.81 -16.29 -13.13
C TYR A 66 16.38 -17.47 -12.32
N LEU A 67 15.77 -17.79 -11.17
CA LEU A 67 16.23 -18.91 -10.35
C LEU A 67 15.89 -20.27 -10.98
N ALA A 68 14.74 -20.38 -11.64
CA ALA A 68 14.36 -21.59 -12.36
C ALA A 68 15.30 -21.87 -13.55
N GLU A 69 15.68 -20.85 -14.30
CA GLU A 69 16.63 -20.94 -15.41
C GLU A 69 17.99 -21.45 -14.92
N HIS A 70 18.55 -20.85 -13.87
CA HIS A 70 19.81 -21.29 -13.28
C HIS A 70 19.77 -22.75 -12.78
N ARG A 71 18.58 -23.23 -12.39
CA ARG A 71 18.35 -24.59 -11.88
C ARG A 71 17.90 -25.57 -12.96
N ASN A 72 17.71 -25.13 -14.21
CA ASN A 72 17.08 -25.90 -15.28
C ASN A 72 15.72 -26.49 -14.88
N GLU A 73 14.93 -25.73 -14.11
CA GLU A 73 13.59 -26.11 -13.65
C GLU A 73 12.51 -25.47 -14.55
N THR A 74 11.24 -25.80 -14.27
CA THR A 74 10.11 -25.27 -15.06
C THR A 74 9.95 -23.76 -14.83
N PRO A 75 9.79 -22.95 -15.90
CA PRO A 75 9.59 -21.52 -15.77
C PRO A 75 8.24 -21.19 -15.09
N PRO A 76 8.07 -19.96 -14.58
CA PRO A 76 6.82 -19.54 -13.97
C PRO A 76 5.63 -19.69 -14.92
N PRO A 77 4.44 -20.01 -14.38
CA PRO A 77 3.24 -20.10 -15.20
C PRO A 77 2.87 -18.73 -15.77
N GLN A 78 2.37 -18.74 -16.99
CA GLN A 78 1.83 -17.54 -17.64
C GLN A 78 0.34 -17.33 -17.30
N GLY A 79 -0.16 -16.11 -17.52
CA GLY A 79 -1.59 -15.77 -17.38
C GLY A 79 -1.91 -14.92 -16.15
N ALA A 80 -3.03 -15.23 -15.49
CA ALA A 80 -3.63 -14.38 -14.45
C ALA A 80 -2.65 -14.07 -13.30
N GLU A 81 -2.59 -12.80 -12.90
CA GLU A 81 -1.67 -12.28 -11.86
C GLU A 81 -1.69 -13.09 -10.57
N ARG A 82 -2.88 -13.42 -10.06
CA ARG A 82 -3.04 -14.21 -8.83
C ARG A 82 -2.30 -15.55 -8.93
N ARG A 83 -2.38 -16.22 -10.09
CA ARG A 83 -1.71 -17.51 -10.32
C ARG A 83 -0.20 -17.33 -10.38
N ARG A 84 0.28 -16.28 -11.07
CA ARG A 84 1.70 -15.94 -11.17
C ARG A 84 2.30 -15.64 -9.79
N LEU A 85 1.63 -14.79 -9.01
CA LEU A 85 2.04 -14.44 -7.65
C LEU A 85 2.16 -15.66 -6.75
N VAL A 86 1.11 -16.50 -6.68
CA VAL A 86 1.10 -17.69 -5.82
C VAL A 86 2.21 -18.67 -6.22
N ALA A 87 2.43 -18.85 -7.52
CA ALA A 87 3.49 -19.73 -8.02
C ALA A 87 4.88 -19.18 -7.67
N ALA A 88 5.14 -17.90 -7.94
CA ALA A 88 6.40 -17.24 -7.60
C ALA A 88 6.69 -17.30 -6.09
N TRP A 89 5.69 -16.99 -5.27
CA TRP A 89 5.82 -17.06 -3.81
C TRP A 89 6.17 -18.47 -3.32
N LYS A 90 5.41 -19.50 -3.73
CA LYS A 90 5.67 -20.90 -3.35
C LYS A 90 7.04 -21.41 -3.80
N TYR A 91 7.55 -20.87 -4.91
CA TYR A 91 8.84 -21.26 -5.43
C TYR A 91 10.00 -20.61 -4.67
N LEU A 92 9.93 -19.29 -4.46
CA LEU A 92 11.00 -18.47 -3.90
C LEU A 92 11.13 -18.59 -2.37
N GLU A 93 10.02 -18.72 -1.65
CA GLU A 93 9.97 -18.77 -0.18
C GLU A 93 10.92 -19.83 0.45
N PRO A 94 10.94 -21.09 -0.04
CA PRO A 94 11.86 -22.10 0.47
C PRO A 94 13.29 -21.95 -0.08
N ARG A 95 13.49 -21.15 -1.15
CA ARG A 95 14.75 -21.02 -1.87
C ARG A 95 15.46 -19.67 -1.66
N CYS A 96 15.05 -18.91 -0.65
CA CYS A 96 15.64 -17.60 -0.35
C CYS A 96 17.15 -17.65 -0.09
N GLU A 97 17.65 -18.74 0.53
CA GLU A 97 19.09 -18.93 0.78
C GLU A 97 19.86 -19.03 -0.54
N GLN A 98 19.39 -19.91 -1.44
CA GLN A 98 19.99 -20.10 -2.75
C GLN A 98 19.96 -18.82 -3.59
N LEU A 99 18.85 -18.08 -3.54
CA LEU A 99 18.76 -16.82 -4.29
C LEU A 99 19.78 -15.79 -3.79
N VAL A 100 19.97 -15.68 -2.47
CA VAL A 100 20.96 -14.75 -1.88
C VAL A 100 22.40 -15.17 -2.18
N GLU A 101 22.68 -16.46 -2.29
CA GLU A 101 24.01 -16.95 -2.68
C GLU A 101 24.29 -16.75 -4.18
N LEU A 102 23.25 -16.77 -5.01
CA LEU A 102 23.37 -16.68 -6.46
C LEU A 102 23.61 -15.25 -6.96
N VAL A 103 23.08 -14.23 -6.27
CA VAL A 103 23.15 -12.84 -6.74
C VAL A 103 23.73 -11.89 -5.71
N GLU A 104 24.32 -10.81 -6.22
CA GLU A 104 24.78 -9.71 -5.39
C GLU A 104 23.64 -9.10 -4.58
N ALA A 105 23.98 -8.67 -3.36
CA ALA A 105 23.02 -8.08 -2.43
C ALA A 105 22.28 -6.86 -3.01
N GLU A 106 22.92 -6.14 -3.93
CA GLU A 106 22.36 -4.95 -4.60
C GLU A 106 21.19 -5.30 -5.53
N ALA A 107 21.31 -6.41 -6.28
CA ALA A 107 20.29 -6.82 -7.24
C ALA A 107 18.95 -7.10 -6.55
N LEU A 108 18.99 -7.64 -5.33
CA LEU A 108 17.78 -7.94 -4.57
C LEU A 108 17.19 -6.74 -3.83
N LYS A 109 17.82 -5.55 -3.84
CA LYS A 109 17.30 -4.35 -3.15
C LYS A 109 16.04 -3.79 -3.79
N GLU A 110 15.79 -4.09 -5.05
CA GLU A 110 14.56 -3.64 -5.73
C GLU A 110 13.29 -4.16 -5.03
N LEU A 111 13.35 -5.33 -4.37
CA LEU A 111 12.21 -5.92 -3.67
C LEU A 111 11.81 -5.13 -2.40
N PRO A 112 12.72 -4.88 -1.44
CA PRO A 112 12.39 -4.02 -0.30
C PRO A 112 12.12 -2.56 -0.72
N ASP A 113 12.78 -2.05 -1.76
CA ASP A 113 12.49 -0.70 -2.26
C ASP A 113 11.06 -0.58 -2.79
N LEU A 114 10.58 -1.60 -3.51
CA LEU A 114 9.19 -1.67 -3.97
C LEU A 114 8.22 -1.69 -2.77
N HIS A 115 8.46 -2.52 -1.76
CA HIS A 115 7.66 -2.53 -0.53
C HIS A 115 7.63 -1.14 0.13
N HIS A 116 8.78 -0.50 0.29
CA HIS A 116 8.86 0.83 0.90
C HIS A 116 8.14 1.90 0.09
N LYS A 117 8.21 1.83 -1.25
CA LYS A 117 7.45 2.70 -2.16
C LYS A 117 5.95 2.55 -1.95
N VAL A 118 5.44 1.31 -1.88
CA VAL A 118 4.01 1.03 -1.60
C VAL A 118 3.60 1.62 -0.26
N ARG A 119 4.36 1.32 0.80
CA ARG A 119 4.07 1.76 2.17
C ARG A 119 4.08 3.28 2.33
N ARG A 120 4.99 3.96 1.62
CA ARG A 120 5.07 5.43 1.61
C ARG A 120 3.83 6.06 1.00
N ILE A 121 3.33 5.49 -0.10
CA ILE A 121 2.13 6.01 -0.79
C ILE A 121 0.86 5.73 0.02
N LEU A 122 0.77 4.54 0.63
CA LEU A 122 -0.36 4.19 1.51
C LEU A 122 -0.35 4.91 2.87
N GLY A 123 0.66 5.75 3.16
CA GLY A 123 0.75 6.51 4.41
C GLY A 123 0.89 5.63 5.66
N ALA A 124 1.27 4.36 5.50
CA ALA A 124 1.24 3.37 6.58
C ALA A 124 2.48 3.44 7.50
N ASN A 125 3.45 4.30 7.16
CA ASN A 125 4.60 4.62 8.01
C ASN A 125 4.49 6.03 8.63
N THR A 126 3.37 6.72 8.43
CA THR A 126 3.13 8.04 9.03
C THR A 126 2.52 7.85 10.42
N PRO A 127 3.05 8.47 11.49
CA PRO A 127 2.43 8.40 12.80
C PRO A 127 1.01 8.98 12.72
N LYS A 128 0.03 8.14 13.06
CA LYS A 128 -1.38 8.49 13.14
C LYS A 128 -1.77 8.60 14.61
N TYR A 129 -2.34 9.74 14.99
CA TYR A 129 -2.91 9.95 16.32
C TYR A 129 -4.43 9.92 16.21
N THR A 130 -5.05 8.92 16.84
CA THR A 130 -6.51 8.82 16.90
C THR A 130 -7.08 9.98 17.71
N LEU A 131 -8.01 10.72 17.10
CA LEU A 131 -8.72 11.82 17.76
C LEU A 131 -10.06 11.30 18.31
N PRO A 132 -10.47 11.63 19.54
CA PRO A 132 -11.73 11.18 20.14
C PRO A 132 -12.95 11.92 19.56
N ILE A 133 -13.03 12.03 18.23
CA ILE A 133 -14.08 12.75 17.51
C ILE A 133 -14.48 11.91 16.29
N PRO A 134 -15.79 11.76 16.05
CA PRO A 134 -16.30 11.04 14.89
C PRO A 134 -16.08 11.83 13.59
N CYS A 135 -15.96 11.11 12.48
CA CYS A 135 -15.92 11.69 11.15
C CYS A 135 -17.22 12.44 10.86
N PRO A 136 -17.15 13.70 10.36
CA PRO A 136 -18.33 14.49 10.05
C PRO A 136 -19.03 14.04 8.76
N ASN A 137 -18.44 13.13 7.98
CA ASN A 137 -19.11 12.54 6.83
C ASN A 137 -20.22 11.60 7.31
N SER A 138 -21.47 11.94 7.03
CA SER A 138 -22.67 11.18 7.40
C SER A 138 -22.68 9.76 6.85
N GLU A 139 -21.99 9.51 5.74
CA GLU A 139 -21.88 8.18 5.12
C GLU A 139 -20.80 7.30 5.78
N CYS A 140 -19.99 7.86 6.69
CA CYS A 140 -18.86 7.19 7.32
C CYS A 140 -19.19 6.56 8.68
N GLU A 141 -20.48 6.49 9.04
CA GLU A 141 -20.95 5.87 10.30
C GLU A 141 -20.24 6.42 11.55
N LEU A 142 -19.83 7.70 11.54
CA LEU A 142 -19.17 8.36 12.67
C LEU A 142 -17.84 7.72 13.11
N ARG A 143 -17.14 7.01 12.21
CA ARG A 143 -15.82 6.40 12.51
C ARG A 143 -14.76 7.45 12.83
N THR A 144 -13.74 7.03 13.57
CA THR A 144 -12.79 7.94 14.22
C THR A 144 -11.86 8.67 13.25
N LEU A 145 -11.65 9.96 13.52
CA LEU A 145 -10.64 10.75 12.81
C LEU A 145 -9.23 10.46 13.33
N VAL A 146 -8.24 10.59 12.46
CA VAL A 146 -6.82 10.52 12.79
C VAL A 146 -6.10 11.79 12.36
N ARG A 147 -5.20 12.29 13.20
CA ARG A 147 -4.21 13.29 12.80
C ARG A 147 -3.01 12.57 12.21
N VAL A 148 -2.65 12.94 10.99
CA VAL A 148 -1.51 12.41 10.26
C VAL A 148 -0.40 13.45 10.34
N GLN A 149 0.64 13.17 11.13
CA GLN A 149 1.74 14.12 11.35
C GLN A 149 2.96 13.76 10.49
N GLY A 150 3.34 14.64 9.57
CA GLY A 150 4.53 14.54 8.73
C GLY A 150 5.41 15.80 8.81
N ILE A 151 6.67 15.69 8.35
CA ILE A 151 7.70 16.76 8.44
C ILE A 151 7.28 18.05 7.71
N ALA A 152 6.37 17.98 6.73
CA ALA A 152 5.87 19.12 5.96
C ALA A 152 4.34 19.14 5.76
N GLN A 153 3.62 18.17 6.31
CA GLN A 153 2.18 18.03 6.16
C GLN A 153 1.61 17.52 7.47
N ASP A 154 0.74 18.31 8.07
CA ASP A 154 0.02 17.97 9.28
C ASP A 154 -1.46 18.21 8.99
N PHE A 155 -2.23 17.14 8.90
CA PHE A 155 -3.65 17.22 8.56
C PHE A 155 -4.46 16.14 9.26
N ILE A 156 -5.76 16.41 9.38
CA ILE A 156 -6.71 15.49 9.99
C ILE A 156 -7.51 14.82 8.89
N ALA A 157 -7.55 13.48 8.90
CA ALA A 157 -8.33 12.69 7.96
C ALA A 157 -9.05 11.55 8.67
N CYS A 158 -10.16 11.09 8.09
CA CYS A 158 -10.80 9.85 8.52
C CYS A 158 -9.99 8.66 8.01
N ASP A 159 -9.60 7.75 8.91
CA ASP A 159 -8.85 6.54 8.53
C ASP A 159 -9.72 5.55 7.72
N SER A 160 -11.05 5.63 7.87
CA SER A 160 -11.98 4.70 7.22
C SER A 160 -12.49 5.16 5.86
N CYS A 161 -12.74 6.47 5.65
CA CYS A 161 -13.30 6.97 4.39
C CYS A 161 -12.41 7.97 3.65
N GLY A 162 -11.25 8.31 4.21
CA GLY A 162 -10.31 9.24 3.60
C GLY A 162 -10.76 10.71 3.58
N TYR A 163 -11.86 11.06 4.27
CA TYR A 163 -12.31 12.44 4.37
C TYR A 163 -11.27 13.30 5.09
N THR A 164 -10.70 14.29 4.38
CA THR A 164 -9.75 15.26 4.94
C THR A 164 -10.47 16.51 5.43
N ILE A 165 -10.22 16.90 6.68
CA ILE A 165 -10.79 18.13 7.25
C ILE A 165 -10.13 19.33 6.57
N LYS A 166 -10.95 20.29 6.13
CA LYS A 166 -10.47 21.60 5.65
C LYS A 166 -10.05 22.49 6.82
N GLU A 167 -9.01 23.29 6.64
CA GLU A 167 -8.47 24.18 7.67
C GLU A 167 -9.53 25.07 8.35
N ALA A 168 -10.51 25.56 7.58
CA ALA A 168 -11.64 26.35 8.11
C ALA A 168 -12.47 25.63 9.20
N HIS A 169 -12.45 24.30 9.24
CA HIS A 169 -13.19 23.50 10.21
C HIS A 169 -12.34 23.07 11.42
N TYR A 170 -11.03 23.40 11.43
CA TYR A 170 -10.12 23.03 12.53
C TYR A 170 -10.54 23.66 13.87
N PRO A 171 -10.98 24.94 13.94
CA PRO A 171 -11.39 25.53 15.22
C PRO A 171 -12.55 24.80 15.89
N LEU A 172 -13.56 24.38 15.10
CA LEU A 172 -14.69 23.61 15.59
C LEU A 172 -14.23 22.23 16.11
N LEU A 173 -13.36 21.57 15.35
CA LEU A 173 -12.85 20.25 15.69
C LEU A 173 -11.98 20.28 16.94
N ILE A 174 -11.10 21.27 17.09
CA ILE A 174 -10.28 21.47 18.30
C ILE A 174 -11.19 21.67 19.51
N ARG A 175 -12.22 22.51 19.40
CA ARG A 175 -13.18 22.74 20.49
C ARG A 175 -13.89 21.45 20.90
N MET A 176 -14.40 20.68 19.94
CA MET A 176 -15.03 19.38 20.22
C MET A 176 -14.06 18.38 20.87
N THR A 177 -12.78 18.39 20.47
CA THR A 177 -11.76 17.52 21.07
C THR A 177 -11.51 17.89 22.53
N LEU A 178 -11.40 19.18 22.81
CA LEU A 178 -11.15 19.68 24.16
C LEU A 178 -12.35 19.41 25.06
N ASP A 179 -13.57 19.63 24.57
CA ASP A 179 -14.80 19.35 25.31
C ASP A 179 -14.94 17.84 25.63
N SER A 180 -14.56 16.95 24.70
CA SER A 180 -14.60 15.50 24.94
C SER A 180 -13.54 15.03 25.93
N LEU A 181 -12.34 15.62 25.91
CA LEU A 181 -11.28 15.33 26.89
C LEU A 181 -11.64 15.84 28.29
N ILE A 182 -12.26 17.02 28.40
CA ILE A 182 -12.73 17.57 29.68
C ILE A 182 -13.86 16.72 30.26
N SER A 183 -14.77 16.20 29.42
CA SER A 183 -15.90 15.38 29.86
C SER A 183 -15.52 13.95 30.22
N ALA A 184 -14.34 13.47 29.79
CA ALA A 184 -13.82 12.14 30.07
C ALA A 184 -12.91 12.07 31.32
N ALA A 185 -12.60 13.21 31.94
CA ALA A 185 -11.83 13.36 33.17
C ALA A 185 -12.75 13.46 34.39
#